data_AF-A0A4Y8C865-F1
#
_entry.id   AF-A0A4Y8C865-F1
#
_cell.length_a   1.000
_cell.length_b   1.000
_cell.length_c   1.000
_cell.angle_alpha   90.00
_cell.angle_beta   90.00
_cell.angle_gamma   90.00
#
_symmetry.space_group_name_H-M   'P 1'
#
loop_
_entity.id
_entity.type
_entity.pdbx_description
1 polymer ?
#
loop_
_entity_poly.entity_id
_entity_poly.type
_entity_poly.pdbx_seq_one_letter_code
_entity_poly.pdbx_strand_id
1 'polypeptide(L)'
;LIFISSAVIASLFCIKFDNIFAISALLCLILFCLIGLIDDLGKVLKKDNHSGLSPRMKLLAQIIAGLICILPLYFSSELSTELFIPFYKHPLFDMEIFAIVFWILVLISSSNAVNLTDGLDGLATV
;
A
#
# COMPACT_ATOMS: atom_id res chain seq x y z
N LEU A 1 -2.43 15.03 1.52
CA LEU A 1 -3.59 15.15 0.60
C LEU A 1 -3.23 15.83 -0.71
N ILE A 2 -2.72 17.07 -0.72
CA ILE A 2 -2.42 17.83 -1.96
C ILE A 2 -1.57 17.01 -2.96
N PHE A 3 -0.43 16.48 -2.51
CA PHE A 3 0.46 15.66 -3.35
C PHE A 3 -0.20 14.39 -3.91
N ILE A 4 -1.04 13.71 -3.11
CA ILE A 4 -1.72 12.49 -3.54
C ILE A 4 -2.80 12.83 -4.57
N SER A 5 -3.60 13.87 -4.34
CA SER A 5 -4.61 14.31 -5.32
C SER A 5 -3.97 14.71 -6.65
N SER A 6 -2.85 15.43 -6.64
CA SER A 6 -2.13 15.78 -7.87
C SER A 6 -1.57 14.55 -8.56
N ALA A 7 -0.98 13.61 -7.80
CA ALA A 7 -0.43 12.38 -8.35
C ALA A 7 -1.52 11.50 -8.99
N VAL A 8 -2.68 11.37 -8.35
CA VAL A 8 -3.83 10.62 -8.88
C VAL A 8 -4.33 11.26 -10.17
N ILE A 9 -4.57 12.58 -10.18
CA ILE A 9 -5.06 13.29 -11.37
C ILE A 9 -4.06 13.15 -12.51
N ALA A 10 -2.77 13.43 -12.28
CA ALA A 10 -1.74 13.28 -13.30
C ALA A 10 -1.66 11.84 -13.83
N SER A 11 -1.72 10.85 -12.94
CA SER A 11 -1.73 9.44 -13.32
C SER A 11 -2.91 9.10 -14.23
N LEU A 12 -4.12 9.58 -13.93
CA LEU A 12 -5.29 9.33 -14.78
C LEU A 12 -5.13 9.82 -16.23
N PHE A 13 -4.35 10.88 -16.45
CA PHE A 13 -4.04 11.37 -17.80
C PHE A 13 -2.87 10.63 -18.47
N CYS A 14 -1.97 10.02 -17.69
CA CYS A 14 -0.71 9.48 -18.20
C CYS A 14 -0.62 7.96 -18.20
N ILE A 15 -1.38 7.25 -17.36
CA ILE A 15 -1.24 5.78 -17.29
C ILE A 15 -1.78 5.11 -18.55
N LYS A 16 -1.20 3.97 -18.88
CA LYS A 16 -1.82 3.01 -19.79
C LYS A 16 -2.80 2.17 -18.99
N PHE A 17 -4.09 2.28 -19.30
CA PHE A 17 -5.13 1.50 -18.63
C PHE A 17 -5.06 0.00 -18.93
N ASP A 18 -4.28 -0.42 -19.93
CA ASP A 18 -4.02 -1.83 -20.19
C ASP A 18 -2.92 -2.41 -19.29
N ASN A 19 -2.19 -1.57 -18.54
CA ASN A 19 -1.13 -2.02 -17.64
C ASN A 19 -1.69 -2.26 -16.23
N ILE A 20 -1.80 -3.53 -15.84
CA ILE A 20 -2.38 -3.92 -14.56
C ILE A 20 -1.52 -3.49 -13.36
N PHE A 21 -0.19 -3.39 -13.51
CA PHE A 21 0.67 -2.83 -12.48
C PHE A 21 0.37 -1.35 -12.23
N ALA A 22 0.18 -0.57 -13.30
CA ALA A 22 -0.14 0.85 -13.18
C ALA A 22 -1.48 1.07 -12.47
N ILE A 23 -2.51 0.28 -12.83
CA ILE A 23 -3.82 0.31 -12.17
C ILE A 23 -3.69 -0.11 -10.70
N SER A 24 -2.97 -1.19 -10.41
CA SER A 24 -2.82 -1.70 -9.04
C SER A 24 -2.04 -0.74 -8.15
N ALA A 25 -1.04 -0.06 -8.68
CA ALA A 25 -0.30 1.00 -7.99
C ALA A 25 -1.21 2.22 -7.70
N LEU A 26 -2.04 2.62 -8.65
CA LEU A 26 -3.00 3.71 -8.46
C LEU A 26 -4.06 3.36 -7.40
N LEU A 27 -4.58 2.12 -7.42
CA LEU A 27 -5.47 1.60 -6.39
C LEU A 27 -4.80 1.59 -5.03
N CYS A 28 -3.54 1.13 -4.94
CA CYS A 28 -2.78 1.12 -3.70
C CYS A 28 -2.64 2.54 -3.12
N LEU A 29 -2.25 3.51 -3.97
CA LEU A 29 -2.11 4.91 -3.58
C LEU A 29 -3.43 5.46 -3.00
N ILE A 30 -4.54 5.24 -3.70
CA ILE A 30 -5.86 5.75 -3.28
C ILE A 30 -6.32 5.07 -1.99
N LEU A 31 -6.28 3.74 -1.92
CA LEU A 31 -6.80 2.98 -0.77
C LEU A 31 -6.03 3.27 0.51
N PHE A 32 -4.69 3.24 0.47
CA PHE A 32 -3.88 3.54 1.65
C PHE A 32 -3.98 5.02 2.05
N CYS A 33 -4.12 5.95 1.09
CA CYS A 33 -4.44 7.35 1.38
C CYS A 33 -5.77 7.49 2.12
N LEU A 34 -6.83 6.80 1.67
CA LEU A 34 -8.15 6.85 2.30
C LEU A 34 -8.10 6.29 3.73
N ILE A 35 -7.40 5.18 3.96
CA ILE A 35 -7.23 4.61 5.30
C ILE A 35 -6.53 5.62 6.22
N GLY A 36 -5.44 6.24 5.76
CA GLY A 36 -4.74 7.28 6.53
C GLY A 36 -5.63 8.49 6.81
N LEU A 37 -6.37 8.95 5.80
CA LEU A 37 -7.29 10.08 5.95
C LEU A 37 -8.38 9.80 6.99
N ILE A 38 -8.99 8.62 6.97
CA ILE A 38 -10.02 8.24 7.94
C ILE A 38 -9.42 8.16 9.35
N ASP A 39 -8.23 7.60 9.50
CA ASP A 39 -7.52 7.53 10.78
C ASP A 39 -7.27 8.92 11.37
N ASP A 40 -6.78 9.85 10.55
CA ASP A 40 -6.39 11.19 10.98
C ASP A 40 -7.60 12.10 11.20
N LEU A 41 -8.62 12.05 10.33
CA LEU A 41 -9.89 12.75 10.55
C LEU A 41 -10.56 12.30 11.85
N GLY A 42 -10.50 11.01 12.17
CA GLY A 42 -11.01 10.47 13.42
C GLY A 42 -10.37 11.12 14.66
N LYS A 43 -9.04 11.29 14.64
CA LYS A 43 -8.28 11.94 15.73
C LYS A 43 -8.64 13.42 15.86
N VAL A 44 -8.73 14.13 14.73
CA VAL A 44 -9.05 15.58 14.70
C VAL A 44 -10.47 15.86 15.19
N LEU A 45 -11.47 15.12 14.71
CA LEU A 45 -12.88 15.37 15.03
C LEU A 45 -13.21 15.10 16.50
N LYS A 46 -12.58 14.08 17.08
CA LYS A 46 -12.80 13.68 18.47
C LYS A 46 -11.88 14.41 19.46
N LYS A 47 -10.96 15.26 18.99
CA LYS A 47 -9.98 16.03 19.78
C LYS A 47 -9.17 15.19 20.77
N ASP A 48 -8.99 13.91 20.45
CA ASP A 48 -8.24 12.97 21.25
C ASP A 48 -7.34 12.16 20.32
N ASN A 49 -6.03 12.25 20.54
CA ASN A 49 -5.01 11.61 19.71
C ASN A 49 -5.12 10.07 19.72
N HIS A 50 -5.84 9.49 20.69
CA HIS A 50 -6.05 8.06 20.81
C HIS A 50 -7.32 7.55 20.10
N SER A 51 -8.11 8.45 19.51
CA SER A 51 -9.49 8.16 19.11
C SER A 51 -9.71 7.91 17.61
N GLY A 52 -8.61 7.73 16.86
CA GLY A 52 -8.60 7.33 15.45
C GLY A 52 -9.18 5.93 15.19
N LEU A 53 -8.79 5.32 14.07
CA LEU A 53 -9.20 3.93 13.79
C LEU A 53 -8.63 3.01 14.87
N SER A 54 -9.45 2.08 15.35
CA SER A 54 -8.93 1.04 16.26
C SER A 54 -7.83 0.25 15.54
N PRO A 55 -6.76 -0.18 16.23
CA PRO A 55 -5.64 -0.88 15.56
C PRO A 55 -6.08 -2.09 14.76
N ARG A 56 -7.09 -2.83 15.26
CA ARG A 56 -7.68 -3.98 14.56
C ARG A 56 -8.43 -3.56 13.29
N MET A 57 -9.18 -2.47 13.33
CA MET A 57 -9.91 -1.96 12.17
C MET A 57 -8.94 -1.41 11.11
N LYS A 58 -7.90 -0.69 11.53
CA LYS A 58 -6.84 -0.20 10.63
C LYS A 58 -6.13 -1.36 9.94
N LEU A 59 -5.73 -2.39 10.69
CA LEU A 59 -5.09 -3.59 10.14
C LEU A 59 -6.03 -4.32 9.17
N LEU A 60 -7.30 -4.52 9.53
CA LEU A 60 -8.28 -5.15 8.65
C LEU A 60 -8.46 -4.38 7.33
N ALA A 61 -8.56 -3.05 7.41
CA ALA A 61 -8.67 -2.19 6.23
C ALA A 61 -7.42 -2.29 5.33
N GLN A 62 -6.22 -2.33 5.92
CA GLN A 62 -4.98 -2.49 5.16
C GLN A 62 -4.85 -3.89 4.53
N ILE A 63 -5.33 -4.95 5.20
CA ILE A 63 -5.39 -6.31 4.61
C ILE A 63 -6.34 -6.33 3.40
N ILE A 64 -7.54 -5.76 3.54
CA ILE A 64 -8.51 -5.68 2.44
C ILE A 64 -7.94 -4.86 1.27
N ALA A 65 -7.32 -3.72 1.56
CA ALA A 65 -6.67 -2.91 0.54
C ALA A 65 -5.53 -3.68 -0.17
N GLY A 66 -4.69 -4.39 0.60
CA GLY A 66 -3.65 -5.26 0.05
C GLY A 66 -4.20 -6.36 -0.86
N LEU A 67 -5.30 -7.02 -0.47
CA LEU A 67 -5.97 -8.01 -1.31
C LEU A 67 -6.48 -7.40 -2.63
N ILE A 68 -7.12 -6.24 -2.57
CA ILE A 68 -7.62 -5.53 -3.76
C ILE A 68 -6.47 -5.20 -4.72
N CYS A 69 -5.29 -4.85 -4.21
CA CYS A 69 -4.12 -4.54 -5.03
C CYS A 69 -3.43 -5.78 -5.60
N ILE A 70 -3.31 -6.86 -4.82
CA ILE A 70 -2.48 -8.01 -5.18
C ILE A 70 -3.23 -9.08 -5.97
N LEU A 71 -4.52 -9.33 -5.69
CA LEU A 71 -5.26 -10.38 -6.38
C LEU A 71 -5.32 -10.20 -7.91
N PRO A 72 -5.58 -8.99 -8.46
CA PRO A 72 -5.56 -8.80 -9.92
C PRO A 72 -4.20 -9.11 -10.54
N LEU A 73 -3.10 -8.74 -9.86
CA LEU A 73 -1.74 -9.00 -10.31
C LEU A 73 -1.41 -10.50 -10.28
N TYR A 74 -1.83 -11.20 -9.23
CA TYR A 74 -1.63 -12.64 -9.10
C TYR A 74 -2.42 -13.42 -10.16
N PHE A 75 -3.72 -13.11 -10.33
CA PHE A 75 -4.58 -13.86 -11.26
C PHE A 75 -4.32 -13.52 -12.74
N SER A 76 -3.76 -12.35 -13.05
CA SER A 76 -3.32 -12.03 -14.42
C SER A 76 -2.07 -12.78 -14.85
N SER A 77 -1.40 -13.51 -13.94
CA SER A 77 -0.10 -14.16 -14.16
C SER A 77 1.04 -13.21 -14.55
N GLU A 78 0.83 -11.88 -14.43
CA GLU A 78 1.89 -10.89 -14.64
C GLU A 78 2.80 -10.76 -13.42
N LEU A 79 2.29 -11.04 -12.21
CA LEU A 79 3.09 -11.06 -10.99
C LEU A 79 3.90 -12.34 -10.91
N SER A 80 5.22 -12.23 -11.02
CA SER A 80 6.11 -13.35 -10.70
C SER A 80 6.00 -13.70 -9.21
N THR A 81 5.85 -15.00 -8.94
CA THR A 81 5.84 -15.58 -7.58
C THR A 81 7.22 -16.06 -7.15
N GLU A 82 8.22 -15.99 -8.03
CA GLU A 82 9.61 -16.31 -7.74
C GLU A 82 10.25 -15.28 -6.81
N LEU A 83 10.87 -15.74 -5.71
CA LEU A 83 11.55 -14.87 -4.76
C LEU A 83 13.02 -14.69 -5.15
N PHE A 84 13.40 -13.45 -5.46
CA PHE A 84 14.78 -13.05 -5.72
C PHE A 84 15.39 -12.33 -4.51
N ILE A 85 16.71 -12.47 -4.35
CA ILE A 85 17.50 -11.66 -3.41
C ILE A 85 18.49 -10.79 -4.17
N PRO A 86 18.86 -9.61 -3.62
CA PRO A 86 19.87 -8.76 -4.21
C PRO A 86 21.17 -9.52 -4.49
N PHE A 87 21.83 -9.19 -5.60
CA PHE A 87 23.14 -9.74 -6.01
C PHE A 87 23.16 -11.24 -6.37
N TYR A 88 22.01 -11.94 -6.34
CA TYR A 88 21.87 -13.31 -6.83
C TYR A 88 20.95 -13.34 -8.06
N LYS A 89 21.35 -14.06 -9.12
CA LYS A 89 20.68 -14.01 -10.43
C LYS A 89 19.55 -15.03 -10.61
N HIS A 90 19.48 -16.03 -9.73
CA HIS A 90 18.47 -17.08 -9.81
C HIS A 90 17.44 -16.89 -8.70
N PRO A 91 16.20 -17.34 -8.88
CA PRO A 91 15.24 -17.33 -7.79
C PRO A 91 15.71 -18.27 -6.68
N LEU A 92 15.46 -17.90 -5.43
CA LEU A 92 15.70 -18.80 -4.29
C LEU A 92 14.71 -19.97 -4.31
N PHE A 93 13.44 -19.66 -4.53
CA PHE A 93 12.33 -20.60 -4.69
C PHE A 93 11.10 -19.86 -5.24
N ASP A 94 10.13 -20.62 -5.74
CA ASP A 94 8.80 -20.11 -6.10
C ASP A 94 7.89 -20.12 -4.85
N MET A 95 7.30 -18.97 -4.53
CA MET A 95 6.40 -18.82 -3.37
C MET A 95 4.99 -19.34 -3.66
N GLU A 96 4.62 -19.52 -4.93
CA GLU A 96 3.26 -19.88 -5.35
C GLU A 96 2.20 -19.00 -4.65
N ILE A 97 1.20 -19.61 -3.99
CA ILE A 97 0.13 -18.91 -3.29
C ILE A 97 0.62 -18.06 -2.10
N PHE A 98 1.78 -18.39 -1.52
CA PHE A 98 2.36 -17.59 -0.43
C PHE A 98 2.81 -16.20 -0.90
N ALA A 99 2.99 -15.98 -2.21
CA ALA A 99 3.28 -14.67 -2.76
C ALA A 99 2.22 -13.63 -2.40
N ILE A 100 0.93 -14.03 -2.35
CA ILE A 100 -0.17 -13.13 -1.96
C ILE A 100 0.02 -12.64 -0.53
N VAL A 101 0.26 -13.58 0.40
CA VAL A 101 0.45 -13.27 1.82
C VAL A 101 1.69 -12.42 2.02
N PHE A 102 2.79 -12.77 1.33
CA PHE A 102 4.05 -12.03 1.38
C PHE A 102 3.86 -10.57 0.95
N TRP A 103 3.25 -10.32 -0.22
CA TRP A 103 3.07 -8.95 -0.71
C TRP A 103 2.09 -8.13 0.12
N ILE A 104 1.03 -8.73 0.67
CA ILE A 104 0.14 -8.05 1.62
C ILE A 104 0.93 -7.63 2.86
N LEU A 105 1.76 -8.52 3.41
CA LEU A 105 2.61 -8.20 4.56
C LEU A 105 3.57 -7.05 4.23
N VAL A 106 4.20 -7.07 3.05
CA VAL A 106 5.08 -5.98 2.59
C VAL A 106 4.34 -4.64 2.51
N LEU A 107 3.14 -4.60 1.92
CA LEU A 107 2.35 -3.37 1.82
C LEU A 107 1.95 -2.82 3.19
N ILE A 108 1.44 -3.68 4.08
CA ILE A 108 1.04 -3.31 5.44
C ILE A 108 2.25 -2.81 6.24
N SER A 109 3.36 -3.56 6.19
CA SER A 109 4.57 -3.24 6.95
C SER A 109 5.18 -1.94 6.47
N SER A 110 5.25 -1.72 5.16
CA SER A 110 5.78 -0.48 4.58
C SER A 110 4.92 0.73 4.99
N SER A 111 3.59 0.63 4.89
CA SER A 111 2.69 1.72 5.28
C SER A 111 2.81 2.08 6.78
N ASN A 112 2.90 1.07 7.64
CA ASN A 112 3.02 1.31 9.08
C ASN A 112 4.44 1.78 9.47
N ALA A 113 5.49 1.30 8.80
CA ALA A 113 6.87 1.75 9.03
C ALA A 113 7.04 3.24 8.68
N VAL A 114 6.48 3.69 7.56
CA VAL A 114 6.47 5.11 7.18
C VAL A 114 5.67 5.94 8.21
N ASN A 115 4.49 5.48 8.62
CA ASN A 115 3.69 6.18 9.64
C ASN A 115 4.42 6.28 11.00
N LEU A 116 5.18 5.25 11.39
CA LEU A 116 5.96 5.25 12.63
C LEU A 116 7.19 6.18 12.58
N THR A 117 7.76 6.37 11.39
CA THR A 117 8.95 7.22 11.19
C THR A 117 8.59 8.70 10.96
N ASP A 118 7.35 9.02 10.59
CA ASP A 118 6.85 10.38 10.37
C ASP A 118 6.54 11.16 11.67
N GLY A 119 7.27 10.87 12.75
CA GLY A 119 7.09 11.51 14.07
C GLY A 119 7.92 12.77 14.30
N LEU A 120 8.78 13.14 13.36
CA LEU A 120 9.66 14.32 13.40
C LEU A 120 9.56 15.07 12.07
N ASP A 121 9.59 16.40 12.12
CA ASP A 121 9.46 17.25 10.93
C ASP A 121 10.47 16.84 9.84
N GLY A 122 9.95 16.30 8.74
CA GLY A 122 10.74 15.91 7.57
C GLY A 122 11.31 14.49 7.60
N LEU A 123 11.28 13.73 8.70
CA LEU A 123 12.00 12.45 8.77
C LEU A 123 11.52 11.39 7.77
N ALA A 124 10.23 11.35 7.46
CA ALA A 124 9.68 10.42 6.47
C ALA A 124 9.71 10.97 5.03
N THR A 125 10.13 12.22 4.82
CA THR A 125 10.01 12.92 3.53
C THR A 125 11.31 13.51 3.00
N VAL A 126 12.36 13.59 3.83
CA VAL A 126 13.72 14.00 3.46
C VAL A 126 14.50 12.83 2.88
#